data_AF-A0A952HMB7-F1
#
_entry.id   AF-A0A952HMB7-F1
#
_cell.length_a   1.000
_cell.length_b   1.000
_cell.length_c   1.000
_cell.angle_alpha   90.00
_cell.angle_beta   90.00
_cell.angle_gamma   90.00
#
_symmetry.space_group_name_H-M   'P 1'
#
loop_
_entity.id
_entity.type
_entity.pdbx_description
1 polymer ?
#
loop_
_entity_poly.entity_id
_entity_poly.type
_entity_poly.pdbx_seq_one_letter_code
_entity_poly.pdbx_strand_id
1 'polypeptide(L)'
;MSFLKVMFVTSYGLPIDGFVSEKQESTYIKNIERIFRASKEYKQFVTMIRQEYDGEYCRVTNEHYMDVEVELHHYPLTLYEICLIATHTLLKQKQDILTTFDVANLVCKMHFDLKVGVVPIAKTIHEKVHNQDLLLPREWVIGNPWSLLEDQDFVIPEEFIIWKLKQAENFTLQQFEQLCKPILWPYVKQ
;
A
#
# COMPACT_ATOMS: atom_id res chain seq x y z
N MET A 1 25.11 -18.87 31.02
CA MET A 1 25.93 -18.68 29.80
C MET A 1 24.99 -18.50 28.63
N SER A 2 24.71 -17.24 28.28
CA SER A 2 23.82 -16.86 27.17
C SER A 2 24.61 -16.99 25.87
N PHE A 3 24.21 -17.92 25.00
CA PHE A 3 24.69 -17.98 23.63
C PHE A 3 23.80 -17.05 22.79
N LEU A 4 24.20 -15.77 22.68
CA LEU A 4 23.76 -14.92 21.58
C LEU A 4 24.40 -15.46 20.30
N LYS A 5 23.68 -16.36 19.63
CA LYS A 5 24.05 -16.84 18.31
C LYS A 5 23.64 -15.76 17.31
N VAL A 6 24.55 -14.82 17.05
CA VAL A 6 24.44 -13.91 15.91
C VAL A 6 24.53 -14.76 14.66
N MET A 7 23.37 -15.17 14.12
CA MET A 7 23.30 -15.81 12.82
C MET A 7 23.47 -14.74 11.75
N PHE A 8 24.59 -14.83 11.04
CA PHE A 8 24.72 -14.23 9.72
C PHE A 8 23.66 -14.87 8.81
N VAL A 9 22.64 -14.11 8.41
CA VAL A 9 21.60 -14.57 7.48
C VAL A 9 21.72 -13.82 6.16
N THR A 10 22.03 -14.57 5.12
CA THR A 10 22.02 -14.17 3.71
C THR A 10 20.60 -13.81 3.26
N SER A 11 20.39 -12.55 2.88
CA SER A 11 19.37 -11.90 2.02
C SER A 11 17.91 -12.41 1.85
N TYR A 12 17.45 -13.49 2.49
CA TYR A 12 16.07 -13.99 2.34
C TYR A 12 15.56 -14.54 3.68
N GLY A 13 14.50 -13.94 4.20
CA GLY A 13 13.82 -14.38 5.42
C GLY A 13 14.58 -14.02 6.70
N LEU A 14 14.77 -12.72 6.97
CA LEU A 14 15.25 -12.27 8.29
C LEU A 14 14.25 -12.76 9.35
N PRO A 15 14.64 -13.70 10.23
CA PRO A 15 13.80 -14.09 11.34
C PRO A 15 13.86 -12.99 12.41
N ILE A 16 12.72 -12.48 12.85
CA ILE A 16 12.62 -11.48 13.92
C ILE A 16 11.61 -11.90 14.98
N ASP A 17 11.85 -11.59 16.24
CA ASP A 17 10.88 -11.63 17.35
C ASP A 17 10.55 -10.21 17.85
N GLY A 18 11.14 -9.20 17.22
CA GLY A 18 10.97 -7.78 17.51
C GLY A 18 12.05 -6.95 16.80
N PHE A 19 11.95 -5.64 16.92
CA PHE A 19 12.93 -4.70 16.35
C PHE A 19 13.74 -4.04 17.46
N VAL A 20 15.07 -4.02 17.29
CA VAL A 20 15.98 -3.32 18.21
C VAL A 20 16.28 -1.87 17.77
N SER A 21 15.86 -1.49 16.56
CA SER A 21 15.96 -0.12 16.04
C SER A 21 15.01 0.11 14.86
N GLU A 22 14.61 1.37 14.67
CA GLU A 22 13.83 1.82 13.49
C GLU A 22 14.53 1.51 12.16
N LYS A 23 15.87 1.57 12.13
CA LYS A 23 16.65 1.24 10.92
C LYS A 23 16.50 -0.24 10.55
N GLN A 24 16.51 -1.13 11.54
CA GLN A 24 16.31 -2.56 11.31
C GLN A 24 14.90 -2.83 10.80
N GLU A 25 13.89 -2.21 11.43
CA GLU A 25 12.50 -2.29 10.99
C GLU A 25 12.33 -1.80 9.57
N SER A 26 12.80 -0.59 9.25
CA SER A 26 12.70 -0.04 7.89
C SER A 26 13.35 -0.93 6.85
N THR A 27 14.49 -1.55 7.18
CA THR A 27 15.15 -2.52 6.28
C THR A 27 14.33 -3.79 6.10
N TYR A 28 13.71 -4.28 7.17
CA TYR A 28 12.84 -5.44 7.17
C TYR A 28 11.59 -5.20 6.31
N ILE A 29 10.90 -4.06 6.51
CA ILE A 29 9.73 -3.64 5.74
C ILE A 29 10.05 -3.51 4.25
N LYS A 30 11.15 -2.83 3.89
CA LYS A 30 11.58 -2.69 2.48
C LYS A 30 11.87 -4.03 1.80
N ASN A 31 12.36 -5.02 2.55
CA ASN A 31 12.54 -6.36 2.03
C ASN A 31 11.21 -7.05 1.73
N ILE A 32 10.19 -6.85 2.58
CA ILE A 32 8.84 -7.35 2.33
C ILE A 32 8.26 -6.70 1.08
N GLU A 33 8.38 -5.38 0.91
CA GLU A 33 7.91 -4.68 -0.30
C GLU A 33 8.53 -5.27 -1.57
N ARG A 34 9.85 -5.50 -1.55
CA ARG A 34 10.58 -6.10 -2.68
C ARG A 34 10.09 -7.50 -2.99
N ILE A 35 9.91 -8.35 -1.98
CA ILE A 35 9.41 -9.73 -2.15
C ILE A 35 7.98 -9.71 -2.69
N PHE A 36 7.10 -8.89 -2.10
CA PHE A 36 5.71 -8.78 -2.50
C PHE A 36 5.58 -8.29 -3.95
N ARG A 37 6.26 -7.20 -4.32
CA ARG A 37 6.20 -6.64 -5.69
C ARG A 37 6.76 -7.60 -6.75
N ALA A 38 7.74 -8.43 -6.39
CA ALA A 38 8.30 -9.44 -7.29
C ALA A 38 7.44 -10.72 -7.40
N SER A 39 6.45 -10.88 -6.51
CA SER A 39 5.67 -12.11 -6.39
C SER A 39 4.74 -12.35 -7.58
N LYS A 40 4.37 -13.62 -7.80
CA LYS A 40 3.38 -13.99 -8.82
C LYS A 40 2.01 -13.46 -8.43
N GLU A 41 1.74 -13.49 -7.14
CA GLU A 41 0.49 -13.10 -6.50
C GLU A 41 0.21 -11.61 -6.72
N TYR A 42 1.23 -10.74 -6.59
CA TYR A 42 1.07 -9.32 -6.91
C TYR A 42 0.72 -9.10 -8.38
N LYS A 43 1.35 -9.83 -9.31
CA LYS A 43 1.02 -9.76 -10.75
C LYS A 43 -0.42 -10.22 -11.03
N GLN A 44 -0.87 -11.25 -10.33
CA GLN A 44 -2.26 -11.72 -10.40
C GLN A 44 -3.23 -10.69 -9.85
N PHE A 45 -2.92 -10.07 -8.70
CA PHE A 45 -3.71 -8.98 -8.14
C PHE A 45 -3.82 -7.80 -9.11
N VAL A 46 -2.72 -7.36 -9.72
CA VAL A 46 -2.75 -6.29 -10.74
C VAL A 46 -3.65 -6.66 -11.91
N THR A 47 -3.61 -7.92 -12.36
CA THR A 47 -4.46 -8.42 -13.44
C THR A 47 -5.94 -8.40 -13.05
N MET A 48 -6.27 -8.87 -11.85
CA MET A 48 -7.63 -8.85 -11.30
C MET A 48 -8.18 -7.41 -11.24
N ILE A 49 -7.40 -6.45 -10.72
CA ILE A 49 -7.83 -5.04 -10.65
C ILE A 49 -8.11 -4.47 -12.05
N ARG A 50 -7.28 -4.81 -13.04
CA ARG A 50 -7.51 -4.38 -14.43
C ARG A 50 -8.79 -4.96 -15.00
N GLN A 51 -9.02 -6.26 -14.82
CA GLN A 51 -10.13 -6.98 -15.45
C GLN A 51 -11.48 -6.76 -14.76
N GLU A 52 -11.48 -6.55 -13.44
CA GLU A 52 -12.72 -6.57 -12.63
C GLU A 52 -13.09 -5.20 -12.05
N TYR A 53 -12.18 -4.22 -12.04
CA TYR A 53 -12.37 -2.94 -11.33
C TYR A 53 -12.04 -1.70 -12.19
N ASP A 54 -12.23 -1.80 -13.51
CA ASP A 54 -11.89 -0.75 -14.50
C ASP A 54 -10.45 -0.23 -14.33
N GLY A 55 -9.53 -1.11 -13.96
CA GLY A 55 -8.12 -0.76 -13.73
C GLY A 55 -7.32 -0.47 -15.01
N GLU A 56 -7.98 -0.51 -16.17
CA GLU A 56 -7.41 -0.27 -17.49
C GLU A 56 -7.23 1.22 -17.82
N TYR A 57 -7.92 2.12 -17.11
CA TYR A 57 -7.88 3.56 -17.37
C TYR A 57 -7.25 4.31 -16.20
N CYS A 58 -6.43 5.31 -16.50
CA CYS A 58 -5.99 6.25 -15.49
C CYS A 58 -7.20 7.02 -14.95
N ARG A 59 -7.44 6.96 -13.63
CA ARG A 59 -8.56 7.67 -13.00
C ARG A 59 -8.50 9.19 -13.12
N VAL A 60 -7.31 9.76 -13.35
CA VAL A 60 -7.09 11.21 -13.44
C VAL A 60 -7.19 11.72 -14.88
N THR A 61 -6.49 11.09 -15.83
CA THR A 61 -6.42 11.57 -17.23
C THR A 61 -7.38 10.86 -18.17
N ASN A 62 -8.02 9.78 -17.71
CA ASN A 62 -8.89 8.89 -18.50
C ASN A 62 -8.17 8.21 -19.70
N GLU A 63 -6.84 8.20 -19.70
CA GLU A 63 -6.05 7.52 -20.72
C GLU A 63 -6.00 6.00 -20.46
N HIS A 64 -6.06 5.22 -21.53
CA HIS A 64 -6.05 3.76 -21.47
C HIS A 64 -4.61 3.22 -21.30
N TYR A 65 -4.44 2.11 -20.59
CA TYR A 65 -3.12 1.52 -20.28
C TYR A 65 -2.31 1.06 -21.50
N MET A 66 -2.96 0.92 -22.67
CA MET A 66 -2.28 0.62 -23.92
C MET A 66 -1.61 1.86 -24.55
N ASP A 67 -2.08 3.06 -24.18
CA ASP A 67 -1.55 4.34 -24.67
C ASP A 67 -0.53 4.96 -23.70
N VAL A 68 -0.70 4.73 -22.39
CA VAL A 68 0.18 5.24 -21.33
C VAL A 68 0.48 4.18 -20.27
N GLU A 69 1.64 4.29 -19.62
CA GLU A 69 2.00 3.40 -18.50
C GLU A 69 1.11 3.68 -17.27
N VAL A 70 0.05 2.89 -17.11
CA VAL A 70 -0.86 2.92 -15.94
C VAL A 70 -0.42 1.90 -14.90
N GLU A 71 -0.12 2.42 -13.71
CA GLU A 71 0.30 1.64 -12.55
C GLU A 71 -0.74 1.76 -11.42
N LEU A 72 -0.83 0.73 -10.58
CA LEU A 72 -1.69 0.75 -9.38
C LEU A 72 -0.97 1.48 -8.25
N HIS A 73 -1.43 2.69 -7.96
CA HIS A 73 -0.91 3.48 -6.87
C HIS A 73 -1.63 3.11 -5.56
N HIS A 74 -0.86 2.68 -4.55
CA HIS A 74 -1.40 2.41 -3.22
C HIS A 74 -1.85 3.71 -2.56
N TYR A 75 -3.13 3.79 -2.18
CA TYR A 75 -3.75 4.97 -1.57
C TYR A 75 -4.92 4.57 -0.66
N PRO A 76 -5.10 5.20 0.51
CA PRO A 76 -4.32 6.32 1.04
C PRO A 76 -3.01 5.86 1.68
N LEU A 77 -2.83 4.55 1.89
CA LEU A 77 -1.62 4.02 2.49
C LEU A 77 -0.57 3.69 1.43
N THR A 78 0.69 3.93 1.74
CA THR A 78 1.81 3.41 0.94
C THR A 78 1.96 1.91 1.17
N LEU A 79 2.64 1.21 0.24
CA LEU A 79 2.96 -0.19 0.47
C LEU A 79 3.81 -0.40 1.73
N TYR A 80 4.72 0.53 2.04
CA TYR A 80 5.50 0.51 3.28
C TYR A 80 4.59 0.50 4.52
N GLU A 81 3.61 1.41 4.59
CA GLU A 81 2.65 1.49 5.70
C GLU A 81 1.80 0.21 5.79
N ILE A 82 1.36 -0.36 4.66
CA ILE A 82 0.63 -1.63 4.62
C ILE A 82 1.49 -2.78 5.16
N CYS A 83 2.75 -2.88 4.73
CA CYS A 83 3.70 -3.87 5.23
C CYS A 83 4.00 -3.68 6.72
N LEU A 84 4.04 -2.44 7.20
CA LEU A 84 4.24 -2.10 8.60
C LEU A 84 3.05 -2.57 9.46
N ILE A 85 1.81 -2.25 9.04
CA ILE A 85 0.57 -2.75 9.68
C ILE A 85 0.58 -4.28 9.75
N ALA A 86 0.86 -4.95 8.62
CA ALA A 86 0.91 -6.41 8.57
C ALA A 86 1.98 -7.00 9.50
N THR A 87 3.15 -6.36 9.59
CA THR A 87 4.24 -6.79 10.47
C THR A 87 3.84 -6.70 11.94
N HIS A 88 3.35 -5.54 12.39
CA HIS A 88 2.94 -5.33 13.79
C HIS A 88 1.72 -6.18 14.18
N THR A 89 0.83 -6.41 13.22
CA THR A 89 -0.30 -7.34 13.39
C THR A 89 0.20 -8.74 13.70
N LEU A 90 1.13 -9.26 12.89
CA LEU A 90 1.68 -10.61 13.11
C LEU A 90 2.56 -10.69 14.36
N LEU A 91 3.33 -9.65 14.70
CA LEU A 91 4.11 -9.61 15.95
C LEU A 91 3.23 -9.64 17.20
N LYS A 92 2.03 -9.02 17.15
CA LYS A 92 1.07 -9.09 18.26
C LYS A 92 0.40 -10.46 18.35
N GLN A 93 0.10 -11.08 17.21
CA GLN A 93 -0.64 -12.34 17.13
C GLN A 93 0.25 -13.58 17.35
N LYS A 94 1.49 -13.55 16.86
CA LYS A 94 2.45 -14.65 16.96
C LYS A 94 3.40 -14.40 18.13
N GLN A 95 3.62 -15.41 18.97
CA GLN A 95 4.63 -15.39 20.02
C GLN A 95 6.01 -15.91 19.54
N ASP A 96 6.14 -16.15 18.23
CA ASP A 96 7.28 -16.80 17.60
C ASP A 96 7.97 -15.90 16.56
N ILE A 97 9.12 -16.38 16.07
CA ILE A 97 9.93 -15.77 15.02
C ILE A 97 9.09 -15.54 13.74
N LEU A 98 9.08 -14.30 13.27
CA LEU A 98 8.43 -13.84 12.06
C LEU A 98 9.43 -13.71 10.91
N THR A 99 9.07 -14.23 9.74
CA THR A 99 9.87 -14.05 8.52
C THR A 99 9.24 -13.04 7.57
N THR A 100 10.04 -12.48 6.66
CA THR A 100 9.53 -11.59 5.61
C THR A 100 8.47 -12.27 4.71
N PHE A 101 8.50 -13.59 4.57
CA PHE A 101 7.51 -14.34 3.81
C PHE A 101 6.16 -14.42 4.53
N ASP A 102 6.16 -14.59 5.87
CA ASP A 102 4.94 -14.55 6.67
C ASP A 102 4.20 -13.24 6.46
N VAL A 103 4.94 -12.12 6.53
CA VAL A 103 4.36 -10.79 6.32
C VAL A 103 3.91 -10.60 4.88
N ALA A 104 4.73 -10.99 3.89
CA ALA A 104 4.37 -10.88 2.48
C ALA A 104 3.08 -11.67 2.15
N ASN A 105 2.87 -12.83 2.79
CA ASN A 105 1.63 -13.61 2.64
C ASN A 105 0.42 -12.88 3.24
N LEU A 106 0.55 -12.25 4.42
CA LEU A 106 -0.53 -11.44 4.97
C LEU A 106 -0.82 -10.21 4.09
N VAL A 107 0.22 -9.52 3.62
CA VAL A 107 0.05 -8.39 2.69
C VAL A 107 -0.66 -8.83 1.42
N CYS A 108 -0.30 -9.99 0.85
CA CYS A 108 -1.01 -10.59 -0.28
C CYS A 108 -2.49 -10.84 0.04
N LYS A 109 -2.78 -11.48 1.18
CA LYS A 109 -4.17 -11.70 1.63
C LYS A 109 -4.94 -10.39 1.75
N MET A 110 -4.35 -9.35 2.35
CA MET A 110 -4.98 -8.04 2.47
C MET A 110 -5.34 -7.43 1.10
N HIS A 111 -4.51 -7.65 0.07
CA HIS A 111 -4.80 -7.19 -1.30
C HIS A 111 -5.97 -7.95 -1.92
N PHE A 112 -5.97 -9.29 -1.85
CA PHE A 112 -7.06 -10.10 -2.41
C PHE A 112 -8.38 -9.99 -1.64
N ASP A 113 -8.32 -9.70 -0.34
CA ASP A 113 -9.50 -9.38 0.48
C ASP A 113 -9.96 -7.93 0.30
N LEU A 114 -9.30 -7.14 -0.56
CA LEU A 114 -9.58 -5.72 -0.80
C LEU A 114 -9.56 -4.85 0.48
N LYS A 115 -8.76 -5.22 1.47
CA LYS A 115 -8.51 -4.43 2.70
C LYS A 115 -7.44 -3.34 2.50
N VAL A 116 -6.89 -3.23 1.30
CA VAL A 116 -5.97 -2.15 0.90
C VAL A 116 -6.60 -1.35 -0.23
N GLY A 117 -6.29 -0.07 -0.30
CA GLY A 117 -6.75 0.80 -1.36
C GLY A 117 -5.72 0.96 -2.48
N VAL A 118 -6.18 0.90 -3.72
CA VAL A 118 -5.37 1.22 -4.91
C VAL A 118 -6.14 2.10 -5.87
N VAL A 119 -5.43 2.96 -6.60
CA VAL A 119 -5.99 3.79 -7.67
C VAL A 119 -5.15 3.59 -8.93
N PRO A 120 -5.75 3.18 -10.07
CA PRO A 120 -5.05 3.13 -11.34
C PRO A 120 -4.74 4.54 -11.82
N ILE A 121 -3.46 4.89 -11.92
CA ILE A 121 -3.02 6.21 -12.37
C ILE A 121 -1.82 6.10 -13.30
N ALA A 122 -1.76 7.01 -14.29
CA ALA A 122 -0.62 7.11 -15.19
C ALA A 122 0.63 7.53 -14.42
N LYS A 123 1.78 6.96 -14.79
CA LYS A 123 3.07 7.22 -14.14
C LYS A 123 3.45 8.70 -14.09
N THR A 124 3.04 9.50 -15.07
CA THR A 124 3.24 10.96 -15.09
C THR A 124 2.50 11.69 -13.97
N ILE A 125 1.42 11.09 -13.43
CA ILE A 125 0.62 11.62 -12.33
C ILE A 125 1.10 11.08 -10.97
N HIS A 126 1.78 9.92 -10.94
CA HIS A 126 2.26 9.29 -9.71
C HIS A 126 3.07 10.22 -8.83
N GLU A 127 4.00 10.99 -9.41
CA GLU A 127 4.86 11.90 -8.64
C GLU A 127 4.05 13.00 -7.95
N LYS A 128 3.01 13.53 -8.60
CA LYS A 128 2.13 14.55 -8.01
C LYS A 128 1.34 14.00 -6.83
N VAL A 129 0.85 12.77 -6.95
CA VAL A 129 0.13 12.11 -5.85
C VAL A 129 1.08 11.76 -4.71
N HIS A 130 2.26 11.20 -5.03
CA HIS A 130 3.29 10.88 -4.03
C HIS A 130 3.76 12.10 -3.24
N ASN A 131 3.92 13.24 -3.90
CA ASN A 131 4.33 14.50 -3.26
C ASN A 131 3.18 15.23 -2.55
N GLN A 132 1.96 14.68 -2.58
CA GLN A 132 0.74 15.30 -2.04
C GLN A 132 0.35 16.62 -2.73
N ASP A 133 0.88 16.87 -3.93
CA ASP A 133 0.46 17.97 -4.81
C ASP A 133 -0.92 17.71 -5.41
N LEU A 134 -1.35 16.44 -5.45
CA LEU A 134 -2.64 15.99 -5.93
C LEU A 134 -3.24 14.97 -4.96
N LEU A 135 -4.34 15.33 -4.30
CA LEU A 135 -5.13 14.41 -3.48
C LEU A 135 -6.09 13.62 -4.37
N LEU A 136 -6.36 12.36 -4.01
CA LEU A 136 -7.29 11.49 -4.72
C LEU A 136 -8.57 11.32 -3.89
N PRO A 137 -9.77 11.51 -4.49
CA PRO A 137 -11.02 11.35 -3.79
C PRO A 137 -11.25 9.89 -3.41
N ARG A 138 -11.88 9.68 -2.26
CA ARG A 138 -12.17 8.34 -1.73
C ARG A 138 -12.94 7.46 -2.72
N GLU A 139 -13.79 8.07 -3.54
CA GLU A 139 -14.65 7.36 -4.50
C GLU A 139 -13.84 6.70 -5.63
N TRP A 140 -12.58 7.08 -5.83
CA TRP A 140 -11.70 6.45 -6.82
C TRP A 140 -10.88 5.29 -6.26
N VAL A 141 -10.92 5.08 -4.94
CA VAL A 141 -10.15 4.04 -4.28
C VAL A 141 -10.82 2.69 -4.51
N ILE A 142 -10.10 1.78 -5.15
CA ILE A 142 -10.50 0.38 -5.27
C ILE A 142 -10.06 -0.33 -4.00
N GLY A 143 -11.01 -0.96 -3.31
CA GLY A 143 -10.84 -1.58 -2.00
C GLY A 143 -11.31 -0.70 -0.84
N ASN A 144 -11.30 -1.26 0.37
CA ASN A 144 -11.75 -0.59 1.59
C ASN A 144 -10.61 -0.52 2.61
N PRO A 145 -9.60 0.36 2.43
CA PRO A 145 -8.53 0.53 3.40
C PRO A 145 -9.01 1.04 4.77
N TRP A 146 -10.18 1.67 4.83
CA TRP A 146 -10.76 2.19 6.07
C TRP A 146 -11.23 1.08 7.02
N SER A 147 -11.54 -0.12 6.50
CA SER A 147 -11.92 -1.26 7.35
C SER A 147 -10.80 -1.66 8.31
N LEU A 148 -9.54 -1.29 8.04
CA LEU A 148 -8.41 -1.53 8.95
C LEU A 148 -8.56 -0.79 10.29
N LEU A 149 -9.36 0.29 10.36
CA LEU A 149 -9.64 1.02 11.59
C LEU A 149 -10.68 0.31 12.47
N GLU A 150 -11.52 -0.53 11.87
CA GLU A 150 -12.64 -1.21 12.53
C GLU A 150 -12.27 -2.65 12.92
N ASP A 151 -11.34 -3.25 12.17
CA ASP A 151 -10.92 -4.63 12.34
C ASP A 151 -9.88 -4.74 13.48
N GLN A 152 -10.36 -5.19 14.65
CA GLN A 152 -9.57 -5.38 15.86
C GLN A 152 -8.39 -6.37 15.72
N ASP A 153 -8.39 -7.19 14.68
CA ASP A 153 -7.30 -8.12 14.42
C ASP A 153 -6.06 -7.38 13.90
N PHE A 154 -6.23 -6.21 13.27
CA PHE A 154 -5.12 -5.40 12.77
C PHE A 154 -4.56 -4.45 13.83
N VAL A 155 -3.24 -4.28 13.77
CA VAL A 155 -2.49 -3.32 14.58
C VAL A 155 -2.03 -2.18 13.68
N ILE A 156 -2.49 -0.97 13.97
CA ILE A 156 -1.99 0.25 13.34
C ILE A 156 -0.92 0.84 14.26
N PRO A 157 0.37 0.73 13.91
CA PRO A 157 1.45 1.02 14.84
C PRO A 157 1.72 2.52 15.04
N GLU A 158 1.24 3.36 14.12
CA GLU A 158 1.54 4.80 14.12
C GLU A 158 0.27 5.65 13.97
N GLU A 159 0.09 6.66 14.84
CA GLU A 159 -1.09 7.52 14.83
C GLU A 159 -1.26 8.29 13.51
N PHE A 160 -0.15 8.63 12.84
CA PHE A 160 -0.20 9.35 11.58
C PHE A 160 -0.92 8.53 10.48
N ILE A 161 -0.84 7.20 10.54
CA ILE A 161 -1.53 6.29 9.60
C ILE A 161 -3.05 6.39 9.81
N ILE A 162 -3.49 6.43 11.06
CA ILE A 162 -4.90 6.65 11.42
C ILE A 162 -5.38 8.00 10.89
N TRP A 163 -4.58 9.05 11.10
CA TRP A 163 -4.90 10.38 10.59
C TRP A 163 -5.03 10.37 9.06
N LYS A 164 -4.09 9.73 8.35
CA LYS A 164 -4.08 9.63 6.88
C LYS A 164 -5.33 8.93 6.35
N LEU A 165 -5.71 7.80 6.96
CA LEU A 165 -6.94 7.07 6.62
C LEU A 165 -8.17 7.96 6.79
N LYS A 166 -8.31 8.60 7.95
CA LYS A 166 -9.46 9.49 8.25
C LYS A 166 -9.51 10.70 7.33
N GLN A 167 -8.37 11.34 7.02
CA GLN A 167 -8.35 12.47 6.07
C GLN A 167 -8.81 12.03 4.69
N ALA A 168 -8.25 10.92 4.18
CA ALA A 168 -8.63 10.39 2.88
C ALA A 168 -10.09 9.94 2.84
N GLU A 169 -10.65 9.40 3.93
CA GLU A 169 -12.06 9.01 4.03
C GLU A 169 -13.01 10.20 3.85
N ASN A 170 -12.59 11.38 4.32
CA ASN A 170 -13.39 12.59 4.28
C ASN A 170 -13.17 13.41 3.00
N PHE A 171 -12.21 13.04 2.15
CA PHE A 171 -11.92 13.74 0.89
C PHE A 171 -12.74 13.16 -0.26
N THR A 172 -13.76 13.89 -0.69
CA THR A 172 -14.76 13.45 -1.66
C THR A 172 -14.46 13.92 -3.08
N LEU A 173 -15.07 13.26 -4.07
CA LEU A 173 -15.02 13.66 -5.48
C LEU A 173 -15.48 15.10 -5.70
N GLN A 174 -16.48 15.56 -4.96
CA GLN A 174 -16.93 16.95 -5.03
C GLN A 174 -15.82 17.93 -4.63
N GLN A 175 -15.08 17.64 -3.56
CA GLN A 175 -13.96 18.48 -3.12
C GLN A 175 -12.81 18.42 -4.13
N PHE A 176 -12.53 17.24 -4.69
CA PHE A 176 -11.55 17.08 -5.75
C PHE A 176 -11.88 17.94 -6.98
N GLU A 177 -13.13 17.93 -7.45
CA GLU A 177 -13.56 18.74 -8.59
C GLU A 177 -13.41 20.24 -8.34
N GLN A 178 -13.57 20.68 -7.10
CA GLN A 178 -13.42 22.08 -6.71
C GLN A 178 -11.95 22.51 -6.59
N LEU A 179 -11.11 21.67 -6.00
CA LEU A 179 -9.74 22.02 -5.61
C LEU A 179 -8.69 21.62 -6.66
N CYS A 180 -8.89 20.49 -7.33
CA CYS A 180 -7.87 19.86 -8.16
C CYS A 180 -8.15 19.99 -9.67
N LYS A 181 -9.40 20.16 -10.09
CA LYS A 181 -9.76 20.33 -11.52
C LYS A 181 -9.03 21.51 -12.20
N PRO A 182 -8.83 22.68 -11.56
CA PRO A 182 -8.05 23.77 -12.16
C PRO A 182 -6.57 23.41 -12.38
N ILE A 183 -6.00 22.54 -11.53
CA ILE A 183 -4.60 22.09 -11.59
C ILE A 183 -4.39 21.07 -12.72
N LEU A 184 -5.43 20.29 -13.03
CA LEU A 184 -5.41 19.21 -14.01
C LEU A 184 -5.79 19.63 -15.43
N TRP A 185 -6.22 20.88 -15.64
CA TRP A 185 -6.64 21.40 -16.95
C TRP A 185 -5.65 21.15 -18.11
N PRO A 186 -4.31 21.11 -17.91
CA PRO A 186 -3.39 20.76 -18.99
C PRO A 186 -3.37 19.27 -19.38
N TYR A 187 -3.91 18.37 -18.55
CA TYR A 187 -3.69 16.92 -18.64
C TYR A 187 -4.95 16.11 -18.97
N VAL A 188 -6.14 16.70 -18.82
CA VAL A 188 -7.41 16.04 -19.18
C VAL A 188 -7.71 16.39 -20.64
N LYS A 189 -7.60 15.41 -21.54
CA LYS A 189 -8.08 15.58 -22.92
C LYS A 189 -9.61 15.73 -22.88
N GLN A 190 -10.13 16.75 -23.58
CA GLN A 190 -11.56 16.98 -23.75
C GLN A 190 -12.22 15.86 -24.55
#